data_AF-A0A930RYY3-F1
#
_entry.id   AF-A0A930RYY3-F1
#
_cell.length_a   1.000
_cell.length_b   1.000
_cell.length_c   1.000
_cell.angle_alpha   90.00
_cell.angle_beta   90.00
_cell.angle_gamma   90.00
#
_symmetry.space_group_name_H-M   'P 1'
#
loop_
_entity.id
_entity.type
_entity.pdbx_description
1 polymer ?
#
loop_
_entity_poly.entity_id
_entity_poly.type
_entity_poly.pdbx_seq_one_letter_code
_entity_poly.pdbx_strand_id
1 'polypeptide(L)'
;GIMIGCYLTGVDVASTSALVAAIFGTTLAPVSGYYGPLAGVIAGFVHITLVSHVVVMHGGLNLYNNGFAGGFVAAVLVPIFEIFEGIRQDIKERKAEG
;
A
#
# COMPACT_ATOMS: atom_id res chain seq x y z
N GLY A 1 5.66 -0.19 5.48
CA GLY A 1 4.46 -0.98 5.17
C GLY A 1 4.79 -2.44 4.95
N ILE A 2 5.46 -2.77 3.85
CA ILE A 2 5.72 -4.15 3.41
C ILE A 2 6.48 -4.97 4.46
N MET A 3 7.60 -4.47 4.99
CA MET A 3 8.38 -5.18 6.02
C MET A 3 7.57 -5.43 7.31
N ILE A 4 6.73 -4.47 7.70
CA ILE A 4 5.82 -4.62 8.84
C ILE A 4 4.80 -5.73 8.55
N GLY A 5 4.26 -5.75 7.32
CA GLY A 5 3.36 -6.81 6.89
C GLY A 5 4.00 -8.18 6.90
N CYS A 6 5.23 -8.33 6.37
CA CYS A 6 5.95 -9.61 6.43
C CYS A 6 6.14 -10.11 7.88
N TYR A 7 6.50 -9.20 8.79
CA TYR A 7 6.67 -9.54 10.20
C TYR A 7 5.36 -10.02 10.85
N LEU A 8 4.25 -9.33 10.57
CA LEU A 8 2.94 -9.66 11.13
C LEU A 8 2.31 -10.92 10.53
N THR A 9 2.57 -11.21 9.25
CA THR A 9 2.03 -12.40 8.56
C THR A 9 2.95 -13.61 8.64
N GLY A 10 4.16 -13.47 9.20
CA GLY A 10 5.15 -14.54 9.28
C GLY A 10 5.76 -14.91 7.93
N VAL A 11 5.62 -14.06 6.91
CA VAL A 11 6.25 -14.27 5.59
C VAL A 11 7.75 -14.08 5.73
N ASP A 12 8.52 -15.08 5.28
CA ASP A 12 9.98 -14.98 5.26
C ASP A 12 10.41 -13.79 4.39
N VAL A 13 11.09 -12.83 5.02
CA VAL A 13 11.61 -11.61 4.39
C VAL A 13 12.72 -11.90 3.38
N ALA A 14 13.41 -13.03 3.52
CA ALA A 14 14.44 -13.47 2.59
C ALA A 14 13.86 -14.22 1.37
N SER A 15 12.55 -14.50 1.37
CA SER A 15 11.90 -15.15 0.24
C SER A 15 11.94 -14.25 -0.99
N THR A 16 12.12 -14.86 -2.16
CA THR A 16 12.06 -14.16 -3.46
C THR A 16 10.78 -13.34 -3.61
N SER A 17 9.66 -13.87 -3.11
CA SER A 17 8.36 -13.17 -3.13
C SER A 17 8.33 -11.90 -2.29
N ALA A 18 8.88 -11.92 -1.08
CA ALA A 18 8.91 -10.75 -0.21
C ALA A 18 9.84 -9.67 -0.76
N LEU A 19 10.98 -10.07 -1.32
CA LEU A 19 11.94 -9.14 -1.95
C LEU A 19 11.36 -8.49 -3.22
N VAL A 20 10.68 -9.28 -4.07
CA VAL A 20 9.99 -8.76 -5.25
C VAL A 20 8.88 -7.79 -4.83
N ALA A 21 8.06 -8.14 -3.83
CA ALA A 21 7.04 -7.25 -3.29
C ALA A 21 7.62 -5.94 -2.75
N ALA A 22 8.74 -6.00 -2.03
CA ALA A 22 9.42 -4.81 -1.52
C ALA A 22 9.89 -3.88 -2.64
N ILE A 23 10.47 -4.42 -3.71
CA ILE A 23 10.95 -3.62 -4.85
C ILE A 23 9.78 -3.05 -5.64
N PHE A 24 8.77 -3.87 -5.99
CA PHE A 24 7.59 -3.40 -6.73
C PHE A 24 6.69 -2.48 -5.90
N GLY A 25 6.72 -2.60 -4.58
CA GLY A 25 6.05 -1.70 -3.65
C GLY A 25 6.51 -0.24 -3.75
N THR A 26 7.67 0.03 -4.36
CA THR A 26 8.12 1.40 -4.66
C THR A 26 7.19 2.15 -5.60
N THR A 27 6.35 1.43 -6.37
CA THR A 27 5.25 2.04 -7.16
C THR A 27 4.24 2.80 -6.29
N LEU A 28 4.17 2.51 -4.98
CA LEU A 28 3.34 3.22 -4.01
C LEU A 28 4.06 4.41 -3.36
N ALA A 29 5.30 4.72 -3.75
CA ALA A 29 6.02 5.89 -3.25
C ALA A 29 5.26 7.22 -3.46
N PRO A 30 4.55 7.46 -4.59
CA PRO A 30 3.73 8.67 -4.74
C PRO A 30 2.62 8.80 -3.68
N VAL A 31 2.02 7.69 -3.24
CA VAL A 31 1.00 7.69 -2.17
C VAL A 31 1.60 8.20 -0.86
N SER A 32 2.82 7.74 -0.53
CA SER A 32 3.55 8.24 0.64
C SER A 32 3.96 9.70 0.50
N GLY A 33 4.29 10.16 -0.71
CA GLY A 33 4.70 11.53 -0.98
C GLY A 33 3.55 12.53 -0.86
N TYR A 34 2.36 12.17 -1.35
CA TYR A 34 1.20 13.06 -1.39
C TYR A 34 0.39 13.05 -0.09
N TYR A 35 0.10 11.87 0.47
CA TYR A 35 -0.73 11.72 1.67
C TYR A 35 0.09 11.50 2.96
N GLY A 36 1.42 11.50 2.84
CA GLY A 36 2.35 11.39 3.97
C GLY A 36 2.80 9.95 4.31
N PRO A 37 3.78 9.83 5.23
CA PRO A 37 4.46 8.56 5.51
C PRO A 37 3.54 7.47 6.05
N LEU A 38 2.51 7.84 6.81
CA LEU A 38 1.54 6.87 7.36
C LEU A 38 0.71 6.21 6.25
N ALA A 39 0.27 7.00 5.26
CA ALA A 39 -0.44 6.47 4.09
C ALA A 39 0.44 5.51 3.29
N GLY A 40 1.73 5.82 3.14
CA GLY A 40 2.72 4.91 2.54
C GLY A 40 2.90 3.60 3.33
N VAL A 41 2.89 3.66 4.66
CA VAL A 41 2.96 2.47 5.51
C VAL A 41 1.72 1.59 5.31
N ILE A 42 0.53 2.19 5.31
CA ILE A 42 -0.74 1.47 5.08
C ILE A 42 -0.73 0.84 3.69
N ALA A 43 -0.41 1.61 2.65
CA ALA A 43 -0.38 1.12 1.27
C ALA A 43 0.58 -0.07 1.10
N GLY A 44 1.78 0.02 1.64
CA GLY A 44 2.73 -1.10 1.61
C GLY A 44 2.27 -2.33 2.41
N PHE A 45 1.57 -2.13 3.52
CA PHE A 45 1.02 -3.24 4.32
C PHE A 45 -0.10 -3.98 3.57
N VAL A 46 -1.02 -3.23 2.95
CA VAL A 46 -2.09 -3.81 2.13
C VAL A 46 -1.49 -4.55 0.92
N HIS A 47 -0.45 -3.99 0.29
CA HIS A 47 0.21 -4.60 -0.85
C HIS A 47 0.78 -6.00 -0.55
N ILE A 48 1.59 -6.16 0.50
CA ILE A 48 2.15 -7.47 0.85
C ILE A 48 1.08 -8.45 1.33
N THR A 49 0.00 -7.95 1.95
CA THR A 49 -1.15 -8.78 2.34
C THR A 49 -1.87 -9.32 1.11
N LEU A 50 -2.11 -8.49 0.09
CA LEU A 50 -2.70 -8.94 -1.17
C LEU A 50 -1.78 -9.91 -1.90
N VAL A 51 -0.48 -9.60 -2.01
CA VAL A 51 0.49 -10.48 -2.68
C VAL A 51 0.57 -11.84 -1.99
N SER A 52 0.65 -11.89 -0.66
CA SER A 52 0.74 -13.15 0.10
C SER A 52 -0.50 -14.05 -0.01
N HIS A 53 -1.70 -13.47 -0.14
CA HIS A 53 -2.94 -14.25 -0.25
C HIS A 53 -3.30 -14.62 -1.70
N VAL A 54 -2.92 -13.79 -2.68
CA VAL A 54 -3.21 -14.03 -4.11
C VAL A 54 -2.25 -15.05 -4.74
N VAL A 55 -1.09 -15.30 -4.11
CA VAL A 55 -0.10 -16.31 -4.58
C VAL A 55 -0.68 -17.73 -4.68
N VAL A 56 -1.63 -18.11 -3.82
CA VAL A 56 -2.25 -19.44 -3.83
C VAL A 56 -3.22 -19.62 -5.01
N MET A 57 -3.81 -18.53 -5.51
CA MET A 57 -4.82 -18.56 -6.59
C MET A 57 -4.23 -18.66 -8.00
N HIS A 58 -2.94 -18.32 -8.21
CA HIS A 58 -2.31 -18.22 -9.54
C HIS A 58 -1.12 -19.16 -9.77
N GLY A 59 -0.96 -20.21 -8.96
CA GLY A 59 -0.02 -21.31 -9.26
C GLY A 59 1.47 -20.92 -9.30
N GLY A 60 1.89 -19.88 -8.57
CA GLY A 60 3.31 -19.53 -8.42
C GLY A 60 3.87 -18.48 -9.39
N LEU A 61 3.04 -17.81 -10.21
CA LEU A 61 3.46 -16.65 -11.01
C LEU A 61 3.57 -15.37 -10.16
N ASN A 62 4.52 -15.36 -9.23
CA ASN A 62 4.75 -14.31 -8.24
C ASN A 62 5.22 -12.96 -8.84
N LEU A 63 5.78 -12.96 -10.05
CA LEU A 63 6.38 -11.75 -10.65
C LEU A 63 5.36 -10.85 -11.35
N TYR A 64 4.27 -11.39 -11.92
CA TYR A 64 3.26 -10.58 -12.63
C TYR A 64 2.22 -9.97 -11.66
N ASN A 65 2.01 -10.59 -10.50
CA ASN A 65 1.00 -10.13 -9.54
C ASN A 65 1.42 -8.89 -8.73
N ASN A 66 2.72 -8.59 -8.61
CA ASN A 66 3.20 -7.52 -7.73
C ASN A 66 2.95 -6.14 -8.34
N GLY A 67 3.31 -5.91 -9.61
CA GLY A 67 3.00 -4.64 -10.29
C GLY A 67 1.50 -4.38 -10.40
N PHE A 68 0.72 -5.41 -10.76
CA PHE A 68 -0.74 -5.34 -10.80
C PHE A 68 -1.36 -5.09 -9.42
N ALA A 69 -0.90 -5.78 -8.38
CA ALA A 69 -1.33 -5.53 -7.00
C ALA A 69 -0.97 -4.11 -6.54
N GLY A 70 0.19 -3.58 -6.94
CA GLY A 70 0.57 -2.18 -6.68
C GLY A 70 -0.41 -1.20 -7.30
N GLY A 71 -0.72 -1.39 -8.58
CA GLY A 71 -1.73 -0.58 -9.28
C GLY A 71 -3.13 -0.70 -8.67
N PHE A 72 -3.56 -1.91 -8.30
CA PHE A 72 -4.85 -2.14 -7.65
C PHE A 72 -4.93 -1.47 -6.26
N VAL A 73 -3.88 -1.62 -5.44
CA VAL A 73 -3.78 -0.95 -4.14
C VAL A 73 -3.87 0.56 -4.30
N ALA A 74 -3.14 1.13 -5.27
CA ALA A 74 -3.20 2.56 -5.53
C ALA A 74 -4.61 2.99 -5.98
N ALA A 75 -5.23 2.26 -6.92
CA ALA A 75 -6.55 2.57 -7.43
C ALA A 75 -7.65 2.58 -6.35
N VAL A 76 -7.52 1.75 -5.31
CA VAL A 76 -8.45 1.71 -4.18
C VAL A 76 -8.09 2.76 -3.11
N LEU A 77 -6.82 2.90 -2.75
CA LEU A 77 -6.42 3.75 -1.62
C LEU A 77 -6.36 5.24 -1.95
N VAL A 78 -6.00 5.61 -3.18
CA VAL A 78 -5.95 7.02 -3.61
C VAL A 78 -7.30 7.73 -3.41
N PRO A 79 -8.45 7.24 -3.93
CA PRO A 79 -9.72 7.93 -3.75
C PRO A 79 -10.15 8.00 -2.27
N ILE A 80 -9.79 7.00 -1.47
CA ILE A 80 -10.06 7.00 -0.02
C ILE A 80 -9.26 8.12 0.66
N PHE A 81 -7.97 8.26 0.35
CA PHE A 81 -7.13 9.29 0.94
C PHE A 81 -7.51 10.70 0.47
N GLU A 82 -7.94 10.87 -0.79
CA GLU A 82 -8.50 12.13 -1.28
C GLU A 82 -9.70 12.59 -0.45
N ILE A 83 -10.64 11.69 -0.14
CA ILE A 83 -11.81 12.01 0.70
C ILE A 83 -11.36 12.47 2.09
N PHE A 84 -10.39 11.80 2.70
CA PHE A 84 -9.88 12.18 4.02
C PHE A 84 -9.19 13.55 4.01
N GLU A 85 -8.40 13.86 2.99
CA GLU A 85 -7.77 15.18 2.86
C GLU A 85 -8.81 16.28 2.59
N GLY A 86 -9.85 16.01 1.80
CA GLY A 86 -10.99 16.94 1.64
C GLY A 86 -11.66 17.27 2.97
N ILE A 87 -12.03 16.24 3.75
CA ILE A 87 -12.62 16.43 5.09
C ILE A 87 -11.67 17.22 6.01
N ARG A 88 -10.37 16.96 5.91
CA ARG A 88 -9.37 17.66 6.72
C ARG A 88 -9.27 19.14 6.35
N GLN A 89 -9.40 19.49 5.07
CA GLN A 89 -9.41 20.87 4.59
C GLN A 89 -10.67 21.60 5.09
N ASP A 90 -11.85 21.01 4.93
CA ASP A 90 -13.11 21.58 5.43
C ASP A 90 -13.06 21.90 6.94
N ILE A 91 -12.50 20.99 7.74
CA ILE A 91 -12.34 21.20 9.19
C ILE A 91 -11.37 22.35 9.49
N LYS A 92 -10.31 22.52 8.70
CA LYS A 92 -9.35 23.61 8.88
C LYS A 92 -9.99 24.95 8.52
N GLU A 93 -10.74 25.02 7.43
CA GLU A 93 -11.43 26.23 6.99
C GLU A 93 -12.44 26.69 8.05
N ARG A 94 -13.29 25.78 8.54
CA ARG A 94 -14.25 26.07 9.62
C ARG A 94 -13.60 26.57 10.92
N LYS A 95 -12.36 26.16 11.19
CA LYS A 95 -11.58 26.64 12.36
C LYS A 95 -10.89 27.98 12.11
N ALA A 96 -10.64 28.35 10.87
CA ALA A 96 -10.06 29.64 10.52
C ALA A 96 -11.12 30.75 10.49
N GLU A 97 -12.39 30.39 10.27
CA GLU A 97 -13.54 31.30 10.22
C GLU A 97 -14.15 31.63 11.60
N GLY A 98 -13.84 30.86 12.65
CA GLY A 98 -14.37 31.03 14.01
C GLY A 98 -13.35 31.54 15.01
#